data_AF-A0A960U349-F1
#
_entry.id   AF-A0A960U349-F1
#
_cell.length_a   1.000
_cell.length_b   1.000
_cell.length_c   1.000
_cell.angle_alpha   90.00
_cell.angle_beta   90.00
_cell.angle_gamma   90.00
#
_symmetry.space_group_name_H-M   'P 1'
#
loop_
_entity.id
_entity.type
_entity.pdbx_description
1 polymer ?
#
loop_
_entity_poly.entity_id
_entity_poly.type
_entity_poly.pdbx_seq_one_letter_code
_entity_poly.pdbx_strand_id
1 'polypeptide(L)'
;MNPFSVNSIVDFRFDGLIWKAKIPTPRQNREIDVEVSKRLGGVPVHSVPEATYNYTAICVTLNRCIIDYPEEYKHLTDWEDYPDMEAVLELHGEFSKQQERFYEELSRLKKNKGSSIHSSRNSGILDTVQDEPDSESRRPIPRTNDSDNESGNGTGGFQPHTGEKRETRKARLVN
;
A
#
# COMPACT_ATOMS: atom_id res chain seq x y z
N MET A 1 -8.17 24.42 -17.07
CA MET A 1 -7.62 23.05 -17.12
C MET A 1 -7.85 22.38 -15.77
N ASN A 2 -8.59 21.28 -15.77
CA ASN A 2 -8.92 20.54 -14.54
C ASN A 2 -7.67 19.74 -14.11
N PRO A 3 -7.08 19.97 -12.93
CA PRO A 3 -5.82 19.34 -12.53
C PRO A 3 -5.93 17.82 -12.25
N PHE A 4 -7.15 17.28 -12.33
CA PHE A 4 -7.44 15.85 -12.18
C PHE A 4 -7.46 15.08 -13.51
N SER A 5 -7.14 15.74 -14.63
CA SER A 5 -7.22 15.14 -15.96
C SER A 5 -5.91 14.50 -16.43
N VAL A 6 -5.06 14.04 -15.51
CA VAL A 6 -3.93 13.18 -15.91
C VAL A 6 -4.53 11.82 -16.24
N ASN A 7 -4.35 11.39 -17.48
CA ASN A 7 -4.89 10.12 -17.94
C ASN A 7 -4.19 8.98 -17.18
N SER A 8 -4.94 8.24 -16.38
CA SER A 8 -4.42 7.08 -15.65
C SER A 8 -4.29 5.84 -16.54
N ILE A 9 -4.72 5.90 -17.80
CA ILE A 9 -4.58 4.81 -18.76
C ILE A 9 -3.23 4.93 -19.43
N VAL A 10 -2.48 3.83 -19.41
CA VAL A 10 -1.16 3.70 -20.02
C VAL A 10 -1.17 2.55 -21.01
N ASP A 11 -0.51 2.78 -22.14
CA ASP A 11 -0.21 1.74 -23.12
C ASP A 11 1.26 1.33 -22.97
N PHE A 12 1.54 0.04 -22.98
CA PHE A 12 2.90 -0.49 -22.89
C PHE A 12 3.07 -1.72 -23.77
N ARG A 13 4.32 -2.12 -24.00
CA ARG A 13 4.66 -3.28 -24.81
C ARG A 13 5.24 -4.39 -23.96
N PHE A 14 4.76 -5.60 -24.19
CA PHE A 14 5.29 -6.82 -23.61
C PHE A 14 5.12 -7.93 -24.65
N ASP A 15 6.19 -8.70 -24.87
CA ASP A 15 6.25 -9.76 -25.90
C ASP A 15 5.82 -9.31 -27.31
N GLY A 16 6.23 -8.09 -27.70
CA GLY A 16 5.85 -7.50 -28.99
C GLY A 16 4.38 -7.05 -29.12
N LEU A 17 3.54 -7.35 -28.13
CA LEU A 17 2.12 -7.00 -28.08
C LEU A 17 1.90 -5.69 -27.33
N ILE A 18 0.79 -5.01 -27.67
CA ILE A 18 0.38 -3.78 -27.00
C ILE A 18 -0.64 -4.13 -25.91
N TRP A 19 -0.36 -3.66 -24.71
CA TRP A 19 -1.18 -3.82 -23.53
C TRP A 19 -1.70 -2.47 -23.08
N LYS A 20 -2.95 -2.45 -22.59
CA LYS A 20 -3.52 -1.26 -21.98
C LYS A 20 -3.85 -1.53 -20.52
N ALA A 21 -3.33 -0.69 -19.65
CA ALA A 21 -3.60 -0.78 -18.23
C ALA A 21 -4.04 0.56 -17.65
N LYS A 22 -4.73 0.49 -16.52
CA LYS A 22 -5.10 1.64 -15.72
C LYS A 22 -4.27 1.65 -14.44
N ILE A 23 -3.55 2.75 -14.20
CA ILE A 23 -2.83 2.97 -12.97
C ILE A 23 -3.84 3.01 -11.80
N PRO A 24 -3.66 2.17 -10.76
CA PRO A 24 -4.60 2.08 -9.68
C PRO A 24 -4.58 3.36 -8.82
N THR A 25 -5.77 3.76 -8.40
CA THR A 25 -5.95 4.82 -7.40
C THR A 25 -5.55 4.31 -6.01
N PRO A 26 -5.27 5.20 -5.02
CA PRO A 26 -4.98 4.78 -3.66
C PRO A 26 -6.08 3.89 -3.03
N ARG A 27 -7.34 4.10 -3.42
CA ARG A 27 -8.44 3.22 -3.02
C ARG A 27 -8.31 1.83 -3.64
N GLN A 28 -8.04 1.75 -4.93
CA GLN A 28 -7.85 0.47 -5.62
C GLN A 28 -6.64 -0.29 -5.09
N ASN A 29 -5.55 0.38 -4.71
CA ASN A 29 -4.42 -0.26 -4.04
C ASN A 29 -4.84 -0.97 -2.75
N ARG A 30 -5.66 -0.31 -1.90
CA ARG A 30 -6.20 -0.97 -0.70
C ARG A 30 -7.10 -2.15 -1.04
N GLU A 31 -7.87 -2.06 -2.13
CA GLU A 31 -8.70 -3.17 -2.60
C GLU A 31 -7.84 -4.34 -3.10
N ILE A 32 -6.70 -4.08 -3.74
CA ILE A 32 -5.69 -5.08 -4.10
C ILE A 32 -5.15 -5.74 -2.83
N ASP A 33 -4.70 -4.97 -1.83
CA ASP A 33 -4.15 -5.51 -0.57
C ASP A 33 -5.14 -6.42 0.16
N VAL A 34 -6.43 -6.01 0.18
CA VAL A 34 -7.51 -6.80 0.75
C VAL A 34 -7.71 -8.11 -0.02
N GLU A 35 -7.65 -8.07 -1.35
CA GLU A 35 -7.83 -9.25 -2.17
C GLU A 35 -6.65 -10.22 -2.04
N VAL A 36 -5.41 -9.72 -2.01
CA VAL A 36 -4.21 -10.51 -1.70
C VAL A 36 -4.35 -11.19 -0.35
N SER A 37 -4.79 -10.44 0.68
CA SER A 37 -4.99 -10.98 2.03
C SER A 37 -6.04 -12.10 2.04
N LYS A 38 -7.13 -11.98 1.27
CA LYS A 38 -8.14 -13.03 1.16
C LYS A 38 -7.60 -14.29 0.48
N ARG A 39 -6.84 -14.14 -0.62
CA ARG A 39 -6.23 -15.27 -1.34
C ARG A 39 -5.26 -16.05 -0.45
N LEU A 40 -4.54 -15.35 0.42
CA LEU A 40 -3.63 -15.94 1.40
C LEU A 40 -4.32 -16.43 2.69
N GLY A 41 -5.66 -16.42 2.75
CA GLY A 41 -6.42 -16.95 3.89
C GLY A 41 -6.44 -16.05 5.13
N GLY A 42 -6.08 -14.77 5.00
CA GLY A 42 -6.13 -13.79 6.09
C GLY A 42 -5.07 -14.03 7.18
N VAL A 43 -4.01 -14.78 6.88
CA VAL A 43 -2.92 -15.05 7.81
C VAL A 43 -2.00 -13.82 7.94
N PRO A 44 -1.23 -13.69 9.05
CA PRO A 44 -0.26 -12.62 9.19
C PRO A 44 0.78 -12.63 8.06
N VAL A 45 1.15 -11.46 7.53
CA VAL A 45 2.10 -11.34 6.41
C VAL A 45 3.44 -12.04 6.68
N HIS A 46 3.95 -11.96 7.92
CA HIS A 46 5.20 -12.61 8.33
C HIS A 46 5.14 -14.15 8.33
N SER A 47 3.94 -14.73 8.20
CA SER A 47 3.75 -16.19 8.13
C SER A 47 3.69 -16.72 6.70
N VAL A 48 3.62 -15.83 5.71
CA VAL A 48 3.63 -16.17 4.28
C VAL A 48 5.05 -15.99 3.75
N PRO A 49 5.59 -16.95 2.97
CA PRO A 49 6.84 -16.74 2.27
C PRO A 49 6.77 -15.49 1.40
N GLU A 50 7.80 -14.64 1.45
CA GLU A 50 7.84 -13.36 0.72
C GLU A 50 7.60 -13.54 -0.78
N ALA A 51 8.20 -14.57 -1.39
CA ALA A 51 8.00 -14.89 -2.80
C ALA A 51 6.53 -15.18 -3.13
N THR A 52 5.82 -15.93 -2.27
CA THR A 52 4.40 -16.24 -2.44
C THR A 52 3.56 -14.97 -2.33
N TYR A 53 3.80 -14.16 -1.29
CA TYR A 53 3.10 -12.89 -1.11
C TYR A 53 3.28 -11.96 -2.32
N ASN A 54 4.52 -11.78 -2.75
CA ASN A 54 4.86 -10.91 -3.87
C ASN A 54 4.22 -11.38 -5.17
N TYR A 55 4.29 -12.68 -5.47
CA TYR A 55 3.69 -13.24 -6.68
C TYR A 55 2.16 -13.11 -6.68
N THR A 56 1.49 -13.42 -5.57
CA THR A 56 0.04 -13.20 -5.43
C THR A 56 -0.32 -11.73 -5.60
N ALA A 57 0.44 -10.81 -5.01
CA ALA A 57 0.21 -9.37 -5.17
C ALA A 57 0.36 -8.91 -6.62
N ILE A 58 1.34 -9.44 -7.34
CA ILE A 58 1.54 -9.17 -8.77
C ILE A 58 0.32 -9.65 -9.58
N CYS A 59 -0.11 -10.90 -9.39
CA CYS A 59 -1.23 -11.47 -10.14
C CYS A 59 -2.52 -10.67 -9.89
N VAL A 60 -2.85 -10.39 -8.62
CA VAL A 60 -4.02 -9.57 -8.26
C VAL A 60 -3.93 -8.18 -8.86
N THR A 61 -2.75 -7.57 -8.87
CA THR A 61 -2.54 -6.25 -9.47
C THR A 61 -2.80 -6.29 -10.97
N LEU A 62 -2.21 -7.23 -11.70
CA LEU A 62 -2.39 -7.36 -13.15
C LEU A 62 -3.85 -7.65 -13.51
N ASN A 63 -4.51 -8.56 -12.78
CA ASN A 63 -5.93 -8.89 -12.94
C ASN A 63 -6.83 -7.64 -12.83
N ARG A 64 -6.46 -6.68 -11.98
CA ARG A 64 -7.27 -5.49 -11.72
C ARG A 64 -6.90 -4.30 -12.60
N CYS A 65 -5.64 -4.21 -13.01
CA CYS A 65 -5.10 -3.03 -13.70
C CYS A 65 -5.11 -3.17 -15.22
N ILE A 66 -4.97 -4.38 -15.78
CA ILE A 66 -5.06 -4.58 -17.23
C ILE A 66 -6.52 -4.44 -17.66
N ILE A 67 -6.77 -3.55 -18.61
CA ILE A 67 -8.12 -3.26 -19.12
C ILE A 67 -8.34 -3.73 -20.55
N ASP A 68 -7.27 -3.96 -21.31
CA ASP A 68 -7.33 -4.49 -22.67
C ASP A 68 -6.22 -5.54 -22.83
N TYR A 69 -6.64 -6.77 -23.08
CA TYR A 69 -5.76 -7.91 -23.32
C TYR A 69 -5.55 -8.09 -24.82
N PRO A 70 -4.32 -8.37 -25.27
CA PRO A 70 -4.08 -8.81 -26.64
C PRO A 70 -4.86 -10.11 -26.92
N GLU A 71 -5.17 -10.36 -28.20
CA GLU A 71 -6.03 -11.48 -28.63
C GLU A 71 -5.61 -12.83 -28.03
N GLU A 72 -4.30 -13.06 -27.97
CA GLU A 72 -3.69 -14.27 -27.45
C GLU A 72 -3.99 -14.51 -25.96
N TYR A 73 -4.25 -13.46 -25.19
CA TYR A 73 -4.46 -13.52 -23.74
C TYR A 73 -5.92 -13.28 -23.34
N LYS A 74 -6.85 -13.10 -24.29
CA LYS A 74 -8.27 -12.85 -24.00
C LYS A 74 -8.98 -13.97 -23.25
N HIS A 75 -8.45 -15.19 -23.34
CA HIS A 75 -8.98 -16.36 -22.63
C HIS A 75 -8.49 -16.45 -21.18
N LEU A 76 -7.48 -15.67 -20.81
CA LEU A 76 -6.94 -15.63 -19.46
C LEU A 76 -7.92 -14.91 -18.53
N THR A 77 -8.30 -15.58 -17.44
CA THR A 77 -9.22 -15.02 -16.43
C THR A 77 -8.51 -14.62 -15.15
N ASP A 78 -7.45 -15.35 -14.79
CA ASP A 78 -6.58 -15.05 -13.65
C ASP A 78 -5.11 -15.28 -14.02
N TRP A 79 -4.25 -14.32 -13.68
CA TRP A 79 -2.80 -14.45 -13.85
C TRP A 79 -2.16 -15.53 -12.98
N GLU A 80 -2.81 -15.98 -11.90
CA GLU A 80 -2.32 -17.12 -11.10
C GLU A 80 -2.39 -18.46 -11.85
N ASP A 81 -3.29 -18.58 -12.83
CA ASP A 81 -3.43 -19.80 -13.65
C ASP A 81 -2.48 -19.82 -14.85
N TYR A 82 -1.75 -18.72 -15.10
CA TYR A 82 -0.83 -18.62 -16.22
C TYR A 82 0.44 -19.44 -15.93
N PRO A 83 0.86 -20.37 -16.83
CA PRO A 83 1.90 -21.35 -16.53
C PRO A 83 3.30 -20.76 -16.43
N ASP A 84 3.57 -19.65 -17.14
CA ASP A 84 4.89 -19.03 -17.19
C ASP A 84 4.97 -17.89 -16.19
N MET A 85 5.49 -18.20 -15.00
CA MET A 85 5.67 -17.21 -13.92
C MET A 85 6.66 -16.11 -14.29
N GLU A 86 7.69 -16.41 -15.08
CA GLU A 86 8.70 -15.41 -15.48
C GLU A 86 8.07 -14.34 -16.37
N ALA A 87 7.24 -14.76 -17.33
CA ALA A 87 6.48 -13.84 -18.16
C ALA A 87 5.54 -12.93 -17.34
N VAL A 88 4.88 -13.45 -16.29
CA VAL A 88 4.04 -12.63 -15.39
C VAL A 88 4.87 -11.57 -14.68
N LEU A 89 6.06 -11.93 -14.18
CA LEU A 89 6.96 -11.00 -13.49
C LEU A 89 7.49 -9.93 -14.45
N GLU A 90 7.85 -10.30 -15.67
CA GLU A 90 8.31 -9.35 -16.70
C GLU A 90 7.20 -8.39 -17.12
N LEU A 91 5.99 -8.89 -17.37
CA LEU A 91 4.82 -8.08 -17.68
C LEU A 91 4.53 -7.07 -16.57
N HIS A 92 4.57 -7.52 -15.31
CA HIS A 92 4.44 -6.63 -14.16
C HIS A 92 5.58 -5.62 -14.07
N GLY A 93 6.80 -6.00 -14.42
CA GLY A 93 7.95 -5.10 -14.51
C GLY A 93 7.70 -3.96 -15.51
N GLU A 94 7.21 -4.27 -16.72
CA GLU A 94 6.88 -3.26 -17.72
C GLU A 94 5.72 -2.35 -17.27
N PHE A 95 4.69 -2.92 -16.65
CA PHE A 95 3.61 -2.14 -16.05
C PHE A 95 4.11 -1.21 -14.93
N SER A 96 4.95 -1.72 -14.03
CA SER A 96 5.50 -0.97 -12.89
C SER A 96 6.32 0.24 -13.35
N LYS A 97 7.09 0.10 -14.44
CA LYS A 97 7.81 1.23 -15.06
C LYS A 97 6.86 2.33 -15.51
N GLN A 98 5.71 2.00 -16.09
CA GLN A 98 4.72 3.01 -16.47
C GLN A 98 4.06 3.65 -15.25
N GLN A 99 3.80 2.87 -14.21
CA GLN A 99 3.25 3.37 -12.95
C GLN A 99 4.19 4.37 -12.26
N GLU A 100 5.49 4.07 -12.20
CA GLU A 100 6.50 4.96 -11.65
C GLU A 100 6.54 6.28 -12.43
N ARG A 101 6.64 6.22 -13.76
CA ARG A 101 6.62 7.41 -14.64
C ARG A 101 5.39 8.28 -14.43
N PHE A 102 4.22 7.66 -14.26
CA PHE A 102 2.98 8.37 -13.99
C PHE A 102 3.02 9.12 -12.65
N TYR A 103 3.52 8.48 -11.58
CA TYR A 103 3.64 9.13 -10.27
C TYR A 103 4.72 10.22 -10.25
N GLU A 104 5.82 10.04 -10.98
CA GLU A 104 6.83 11.07 -11.17
C GLU A 104 6.25 12.31 -11.86
N GLU A 105 5.49 12.13 -12.93
CA GLU A 105 4.83 13.22 -13.65
C GLU A 105 3.83 13.95 -12.74
N LEU A 106 3.01 13.21 -12.00
CA LEU A 106 2.11 13.77 -11.00
C LEU A 106 2.86 14.57 -9.93
N SER A 107 4.01 14.09 -9.47
CA SER A 107 4.84 14.79 -8.49
C SER A 107 5.39 16.10 -9.05
N ARG A 108 5.83 16.10 -10.32
CA ARG A 108 6.37 17.27 -11.02
C ARG A 108 5.30 18.34 -11.20
N LEU A 109 4.09 17.96 -11.60
CA LEU A 109 2.96 18.87 -11.75
C LEU A 109 2.57 19.53 -10.42
N LYS A 110 2.61 18.79 -9.30
CA LYS A 110 2.36 19.32 -7.97
C LYS A 110 3.42 20.35 -7.54
N LYS A 111 4.71 20.05 -7.78
CA LYS A 111 5.83 20.95 -7.44
C LYS A 111 5.77 22.29 -8.20
N ASN A 112 5.47 22.26 -9.50
CA ASN A 112 5.38 23.46 -10.32
C ASN A 112 4.18 24.36 -9.98
N LYS A 113 3.16 23.81 -9.31
CA LYS A 113 1.98 24.57 -8.87
C LYS A 113 2.19 25.30 -7.54
N GLY A 114 3.17 24.85 -6.73
CA GLY A 114 3.52 25.46 -5.44
C GLY A 114 4.55 26.59 -5.53
N SER A 115 5.28 26.71 -6.63
CA SER A 115 6.32 27.74 -6.80
C SER A 115 5.81 29.09 -7.33
N SER A 116 4.52 29.22 -7.62
CA SER A 116 3.94 30.46 -8.21
C SER A 116 3.35 31.44 -7.18
N ILE A 117 3.51 31.22 -5.88
CA ILE A 117 3.00 32.12 -4.81
C ILE A 117 4.13 32.57 -3.87
N HIS A 118 5.26 33.01 -4.43
CA HIS A 118 6.12 33.98 -3.75
C HIS A 118 6.39 35.15 -4.68
N SER A 119 5.31 35.92 -4.88
CA SER A 119 5.39 37.30 -5.33
C SER A 119 6.18 38.13 -4.31
N SER A 120 7.21 38.79 -4.84
CA SER A 120 7.73 40.09 -4.42
C SER A 120 7.05 40.74 -3.20
N ARG A 121 7.75 40.78 -2.06
CA ARG A 121 7.66 41.90 -1.13
C ARG A 121 9.05 42.28 -0.63
N ASN A 122 9.52 43.41 -1.16
CA ASN A 122 10.47 44.37 -0.61
C ASN A 122 11.79 43.87 -0.03
N SER A 123 12.83 44.09 -0.84
CA SER A 123 14.05 44.77 -0.46
C SER A 123 13.86 45.82 0.64
N GLY A 124 14.67 45.75 1.70
CA GLY A 124 14.74 46.80 2.71
C GLY A 124 15.70 46.51 3.86
N ILE A 125 16.99 46.78 3.63
CA ILE A 125 17.94 47.37 4.59
C ILE A 125 18.57 46.44 5.66
N LEU A 126 19.90 46.28 5.50
CA LEU A 126 20.97 46.21 6.51
C LEU A 126 20.53 46.24 7.99
N ASP A 127 21.01 45.28 8.79
CA ASP A 127 22.04 45.68 9.76
C ASP A 127 22.95 44.51 10.17
N THR A 128 24.22 44.87 10.27
CA THR A 128 25.38 44.07 10.64
C THR A 128 25.53 44.11 12.15
N VAL A 129 25.55 42.97 12.83
CA VAL A 129 26.31 42.84 14.09
C VAL A 129 26.88 41.42 14.17
N GLN A 130 28.20 41.32 13.97
CA GLN A 130 29.00 40.23 14.49
C GLN A 130 29.09 40.38 16.01
N ASP A 131 28.84 39.31 16.76
CA ASP A 131 29.61 38.96 17.96
C ASP A 131 29.26 37.53 18.42
N GLU A 132 30.28 36.68 18.47
CA GLU A 132 30.38 35.38 19.15
C GLU A 132 31.68 35.47 19.97
N PRO A 133 31.93 34.66 21.01
CA PRO A 133 31.05 33.78 21.80
C PRO A 133 31.20 34.02 23.32
N ASP A 134 30.25 33.61 24.18
CA ASP A 134 30.55 32.79 25.38
C ASP A 134 29.32 32.52 26.26
N SER A 135 29.43 31.43 27.03
CA SER A 135 28.77 31.17 28.33
C SER A 135 27.31 30.66 28.38
N GLU A 136 27.23 29.34 28.54
CA GLU A 136 26.47 28.62 29.58
C GLU A 136 25.14 29.21 30.11
N SER A 137 24.02 28.61 29.71
CA SER A 137 22.94 28.25 30.67
C SER A 137 21.88 27.36 30.02
N ARG A 138 22.19 26.08 29.79
CA ARG A 138 21.14 25.06 29.60
C ARG A 138 20.52 24.76 30.96
N ARG A 139 19.37 25.36 31.26
CA ARG A 139 18.55 24.94 32.41
C ARG A 139 17.87 23.60 32.08
N PRO A 140 17.99 22.57 32.93
CA PRO A 140 17.25 21.32 32.75
C PRO A 140 15.76 21.53 33.05
N ILE A 141 14.90 20.96 32.21
CA ILE A 141 13.46 20.85 32.45
C ILE A 141 13.26 19.81 33.58
N PRO A 142 12.52 20.12 34.66
CA PRO A 142 12.24 19.15 35.71
C PRO A 142 11.30 18.04 35.18
N ARG A 143 11.76 16.79 35.23
CA ARG A 143 10.89 15.61 35.17
C ARG A 143 10.31 15.39 36.56
N THR A 144 9.00 15.54 36.71
CA THR A 144 8.27 14.99 37.87
C THR A 144 7.95 13.53 37.57
N ASN A 145 8.69 12.62 38.22
CA ASN A 145 8.16 11.32 38.64
C ASN A 145 7.72 11.44 40.11
N ASP A 146 7.02 10.42 40.60
CA ASP A 146 6.46 10.19 41.93
C ASP A 146 4.99 10.67 42.04
N SER A 147 4.01 9.85 42.42
CA SER A 147 3.98 8.59 43.18
C SER A 147 2.67 7.83 42.88
N ASP A 148 2.65 6.49 42.88
CA ASP A 148 2.27 5.61 44.01
C ASP A 148 0.94 6.00 44.67
N ASN A 149 0.02 5.15 45.12
CA ASN A 149 -0.15 3.70 45.24
C ASN A 149 -1.41 3.56 46.12
N GLU A 150 -2.48 2.91 45.69
CA GLU A 150 -3.52 2.33 46.57
C GLU A 150 -4.42 1.42 45.71
N SER A 151 -4.23 0.10 45.72
CA SER A 151 -4.80 -0.86 46.68
C SER A 151 -6.30 -0.65 46.93
N GLY A 152 -7.13 -1.44 46.24
CA GLY A 152 -8.59 -1.43 46.39
C GLY A 152 -9.22 -2.72 45.88
N ASN A 153 -9.18 -3.73 46.75
CA ASN A 153 -9.82 -5.04 46.70
C ASN A 153 -11.25 -5.02 46.11
N GLY A 154 -11.56 -5.90 45.14
CA GLY A 154 -12.88 -6.00 44.52
C GLY A 154 -13.15 -7.38 43.95
N THR A 155 -13.79 -8.22 44.76
CA THR A 155 -14.25 -9.58 44.51
C THR A 155 -15.46 -9.65 43.57
N GLY A 156 -15.48 -10.67 42.70
CA GLY A 156 -16.65 -11.10 41.89
C GLY A 156 -16.23 -11.36 40.44
N GLY A 157 -16.21 -12.56 39.88
CA GLY A 157 -17.08 -13.72 40.10
C GLY A 157 -18.02 -13.86 38.91
N PHE A 158 -17.55 -14.43 37.79
CA PHE A 158 -18.42 -14.98 36.74
C PHE A 158 -17.72 -16.13 35.99
N GLN A 159 -18.42 -17.26 35.92
CA GLN A 159 -17.95 -18.57 35.44
C GLN A 159 -17.85 -18.66 33.90
N PRO A 160 -16.97 -19.53 33.37
CA PRO A 160 -16.99 -19.94 31.97
C PRO A 160 -18.07 -21.00 31.72
N HIS A 161 -18.94 -20.78 30.73
CA HIS A 161 -19.87 -21.80 30.25
C HIS A 161 -19.13 -22.81 29.35
N THR A 162 -18.96 -24.00 29.90
CA THR A 162 -18.67 -25.25 29.18
C THR A 162 -19.87 -25.66 28.33
N GLY A 163 -19.63 -25.99 27.06
CA GLY A 163 -20.64 -26.51 26.13
C GLY A 163 -20.00 -27.41 25.08
N GLU A 164 -19.58 -28.60 25.51
CA GLU A 164 -19.16 -29.72 24.68
C GLU A 164 -20.41 -30.39 24.08
N LYS A 165 -20.40 -30.74 22.78
CA LYS A 165 -20.94 -32.00 22.25
C LYS A 165 -20.59 -32.21 20.78
N ARG A 166 -19.74 -33.21 20.57
CA ARG A 166 -19.56 -33.99 19.35
C ARG A 166 -20.89 -34.62 18.93
N GLU A 167 -21.20 -34.66 17.63
CA GLU A 167 -21.88 -35.83 17.07
C GLU A 167 -21.49 -36.07 15.60
N THR A 168 -20.80 -37.19 15.41
CA THR A 168 -20.51 -37.87 14.15
C THR A 168 -21.76 -38.52 13.57
N ARG A 169 -22.01 -38.40 12.26
CA ARG A 169 -22.71 -39.45 11.50
C ARG A 169 -22.03 -39.75 10.17
N LYS A 170 -21.46 -40.95 10.11
CA LYS A 170 -21.12 -41.71 8.91
C LYS A 170 -22.38 -42.30 8.27
N ALA A 171 -22.28 -42.45 6.95
CA ALA A 171 -22.85 -43.49 6.09
C ALA A 171 -24.37 -43.50 5.83
N ARG A 172 -24.72 -43.41 4.54
CA ARG A 172 -25.46 -44.49 3.87
C ARG A 172 -25.22 -44.50 2.36
N LEU A 173 -24.51 -45.53 1.91
CA LEU A 173 -24.60 -46.12 0.58
C LEU A 173 -25.95 -46.87 0.50
N VAL A 174 -26.76 -46.67 -0.52
CA VAL A 174 -27.73 -47.67 -1.01
C VAL A 174 -27.94 -47.45 -2.51
N ASN A 175 -27.55 -48.50 -3.25
CA ASN A 175 -27.89 -48.93 -4.62
C ASN A 175 -27.86 -47.93 -5.79
#